data_AF-A0A968LV28-F1
#
_entry.id   AF-A0A968LV28-F1
#
_cell.length_a   1.000
_cell.length_b   1.000
_cell.length_c   1.000
_cell.angle_alpha   90.00
_cell.angle_beta   90.00
_cell.angle_gamma   90.00
#
_symmetry.space_group_name_H-M   'P 1'
#
loop_
_entity.id
_entity.type
_entity.pdbx_description
1 polymer ?
#
loop_
_entity_poly.entity_id
_entity_poly.type
_entity_poly.pdbx_seq_one_letter_code
_entity_poly.pdbx_strand_id
1 'polypeptide(L)'
;MTQPTLFICQSCCLSEDHPEGQPADGAVLLEQIKVHQAESSSEIRVQPVACLWACGSPCVVAFTAPNKPTYLFSKLPTKSASNLIEFAEKYTQSKTGNVSYKQFPEQLKEVAISKVPYMR
;
A
#
# COMPACT_ATOMS: atom_id res chain seq x y z
N MET A 1 12.59 11.96 -1.93
CA MET A 1 11.30 11.80 -2.66
C MET A 1 10.63 13.16 -2.69
N THR A 2 9.94 13.56 -3.77
CA THR A 2 9.35 14.90 -3.89
C THR A 2 7.81 14.90 -3.84
N GLN A 3 7.18 13.74 -3.98
CA GLN A 3 5.73 13.58 -3.91
C GLN A 3 5.33 12.32 -3.10
N PRO A 4 4.10 12.25 -2.57
CA PRO A 4 3.58 11.04 -1.94
C PRO A 4 3.63 9.84 -2.88
N THR A 5 4.09 8.70 -2.38
CA THR A 5 4.28 7.48 -3.16
C THR A 5 3.75 6.25 -2.42
N LEU A 6 3.00 5.42 -3.12
CA LEU A 6 2.58 4.07 -2.74
C LEU A 6 3.49 3.06 -3.42
N PHE A 7 4.35 2.42 -2.62
CA PHE A 7 5.19 1.32 -3.08
C PHE A 7 4.46 -0.01 -2.96
N ILE A 8 4.56 -0.86 -3.98
CA ILE A 8 3.92 -2.18 -4.00
C ILE A 8 5.01 -3.23 -4.23
N CYS A 9 5.16 -4.16 -3.28
CA CYS A 9 6.09 -5.27 -3.39
C CYS A 9 5.62 -6.26 -4.47
N GLN A 10 6.52 -6.72 -5.34
CA GLN A 10 6.19 -7.67 -6.42
C GLN A 10 6.83 -9.06 -6.27
N SER A 11 7.54 -9.33 -5.17
CA SER A 11 8.32 -10.57 -5.02
C SER A 11 7.58 -11.77 -4.45
N CYS A 12 6.79 -11.57 -3.39
CA CYS A 12 6.34 -12.67 -2.51
C CYS A 12 4.82 -12.90 -2.63
N CYS A 13 4.40 -14.17 -2.62
CA CYS A 13 3.00 -14.60 -2.71
C CYS A 13 2.50 -15.11 -1.34
N LEU A 14 1.20 -14.97 -1.07
CA LEU A 14 0.54 -15.39 0.17
C LEU A 14 0.45 -16.90 0.33
N SER A 15 0.35 -17.63 -0.78
CA SER A 15 0.34 -19.10 -0.77
C SER A 15 1.74 -19.65 -1.01
N GLU A 16 2.17 -20.62 -0.20
CA GLU A 16 3.38 -21.42 -0.49
C GLU A 16 3.17 -22.33 -1.71
N ASP A 17 1.92 -22.72 -1.99
CA ASP A 17 1.51 -23.48 -3.18
C ASP A 17 1.25 -22.58 -4.41
N HIS A 18 1.88 -21.40 -4.48
CA HIS A 18 1.66 -20.48 -5.60
C HIS A 18 2.12 -21.13 -6.92
N PRO A 19 1.22 -21.35 -7.89
CA PRO A 19 1.57 -22.09 -9.09
C PRO A 19 2.64 -21.36 -9.91
N GLU A 20 3.58 -22.13 -10.46
CA GLU A 20 4.63 -21.59 -11.31
C GLU A 20 4.01 -20.84 -12.51
N GLY A 21 4.52 -19.63 -12.79
CA GLY A 21 4.03 -18.76 -13.85
C GLY A 21 2.83 -17.88 -13.51
N GLN A 22 2.22 -18.01 -12.32
CA GLN A 22 1.20 -17.05 -11.88
C GLN A 22 1.83 -15.74 -11.36
N PRO A 23 1.19 -14.59 -11.60
CA PRO A 23 1.67 -13.32 -11.07
C PRO A 23 1.65 -13.31 -9.55
N ALA A 24 2.64 -12.67 -8.92
CA ALA A 24 2.62 -12.47 -7.48
C ALA A 24 1.40 -11.63 -7.06
N ASP A 25 0.92 -11.82 -5.82
CA ASP A 25 -0.25 -11.08 -5.31
C ASP A 25 -0.10 -9.56 -5.43
N GLY A 26 1.12 -9.05 -5.25
CA GLY A 26 1.41 -7.63 -5.43
C GLY A 26 1.32 -7.15 -6.88
N ALA A 27 1.60 -8.01 -7.86
CA ALA A 27 1.38 -7.69 -9.27
C ALA A 27 -0.12 -7.68 -9.59
N VAL A 28 -0.89 -8.63 -9.05
CA VAL A 28 -2.36 -8.62 -9.16
C VAL A 28 -2.95 -7.34 -8.53
N LEU A 29 -2.51 -7.01 -7.32
CA LEU A 29 -2.94 -5.81 -6.60
C LEU A 29 -2.57 -4.52 -7.35
N LEU A 30 -1.39 -4.46 -7.98
CA LEU A 30 -0.96 -3.31 -8.77
C LEU A 30 -1.94 -3.00 -9.91
N GLU A 31 -2.36 -4.02 -10.67
CA GLU A 31 -3.31 -3.81 -11.77
C GLU A 31 -4.66 -3.30 -11.27
N GLN A 32 -5.16 -3.83 -10.15
CA GLN A 32 -6.39 -3.32 -9.53
C GLN A 32 -6.25 -1.87 -9.05
N ILE A 33 -5.09 -1.52 -8.46
CA ILE A 33 -4.80 -0.15 -8.02
C ILE A 33 -4.80 0.83 -9.20
N LYS A 34 -4.24 0.44 -10.35
CA LYS A 34 -4.24 1.31 -11.55
C LYS A 34 -5.65 1.63 -12.03
N VAL A 35 -6.56 0.65 -12.00
CA VAL A 35 -7.97 0.86 -12.36
C VAL A 35 -8.62 1.87 -11.43
N HIS A 36 -8.53 1.66 -10.12
CA HIS A 36 -9.13 2.58 -9.14
C HIS A 36 -8.46 3.96 -9.11
N GLN A 37 -7.15 4.04 -9.41
CA GLN A 37 -6.44 5.31 -9.49
C GLN A 37 -6.95 6.17 -10.64
N ALA A 38 -7.28 5.57 -11.80
CA ALA A 38 -7.80 6.31 -12.94
C ALA A 38 -9.16 6.99 -12.65
N GLU A 39 -9.92 6.47 -11.68
CA GLU A 39 -11.22 6.99 -11.26
C GLU A 39 -11.13 7.92 -10.04
N SER A 40 -9.96 8.02 -9.41
CA SER A 40 -9.73 8.76 -8.17
C SER A 40 -9.04 10.10 -8.43
N SER A 41 -9.25 11.06 -7.52
CA SER A 41 -8.51 12.34 -7.50
C SER A 41 -7.20 12.25 -6.70
N SER A 42 -6.74 11.05 -6.35
CA SER A 42 -5.53 10.86 -5.55
C SER A 42 -4.26 11.23 -6.32
N GLU A 43 -3.53 12.21 -5.79
CA GLU A 43 -2.24 12.65 -6.35
C GLU A 43 -1.06 11.73 -5.96
N ILE A 44 -1.32 10.51 -5.49
CA ILE A 44 -0.27 9.59 -5.08
C ILE A 44 0.42 8.96 -6.30
N ARG A 45 1.76 8.88 -6.27
CA ARG A 45 2.49 8.07 -7.25
C ARG A 45 2.37 6.60 -6.87
N VAL A 46 1.98 5.73 -7.79
CA VAL A 46 2.06 4.28 -7.60
C VAL A 46 3.39 3.80 -8.18
N GLN A 47 4.19 3.10 -7.38
CA GLN A 47 5.49 2.60 -7.79
C GLN A 47 5.64 1.10 -7.42
N PRO A 48 5.72 0.20 -8.41
CA PRO A 48 6.16 -1.16 -8.12
C PRO A 48 7.61 -1.18 -7.66
N VAL A 49 7.93 -2.05 -6.71
CA VAL A 49 9.30 -2.33 -6.25
C VAL A 49 9.50 -3.83 -6.15
N ALA A 50 10.76 -4.26 -6.28
CA ALA A 50 11.08 -5.68 -6.15
C ALA A 50 10.60 -6.21 -4.80
N CYS A 51 11.12 -5.69 -3.68
CA CYS A 51 10.85 -6.24 -2.36
C CYS A 51 10.73 -5.14 -1.28
N LEU A 52 9.84 -5.36 -0.31
CA LEU A 52 9.70 -4.54 0.92
C LEU A 52 10.14 -5.29 2.18
N TRP A 53 10.83 -6.43 2.03
CA TRP A 53 11.44 -7.21 3.13
C TRP A 53 10.46 -7.76 4.19
N ALA A 54 9.17 -7.87 3.84
CA ALA A 54 8.14 -8.43 4.71
C ALA A 54 7.48 -9.68 4.10
N CYS A 55 8.30 -10.58 3.54
CA CYS A 55 7.83 -11.77 2.82
C CYS A 55 7.14 -12.82 3.69
N GLY A 56 7.23 -12.75 5.01
CA GLY A 56 6.42 -13.59 5.92
C GLY A 56 4.97 -13.09 6.08
N SER A 57 4.58 -12.00 5.43
CA SER A 57 3.24 -11.41 5.50
C SER A 57 2.83 -10.68 4.20
N PRO A 58 2.90 -11.32 3.03
CA PRO A 58 2.42 -10.76 1.77
C PRO A 58 0.87 -10.66 1.77
N CYS A 59 0.24 -9.85 0.94
CA CYS A 59 0.83 -8.79 0.10
C CYS A 59 1.25 -7.57 0.95
N VAL A 60 2.30 -6.85 0.52
CA VAL A 60 2.90 -5.73 1.26
C VAL A 60 2.92 -4.45 0.41
N VAL A 61 2.52 -3.33 1.00
CA VAL A 61 2.62 -2.00 0.40
C VAL A 61 3.11 -0.96 1.41
N ALA A 62 3.76 0.10 0.92
CA ALA A 62 4.23 1.20 1.76
C ALA A 62 3.78 2.57 1.24
N PHE A 63 3.13 3.37 2.07
CA PHE A 63 2.87 4.78 1.82
C PHE A 63 4.02 5.61 2.37
N THR A 64 4.62 6.46 1.54
CA THR A 64 5.72 7.34 1.91
C THR A 64 5.47 8.73 1.37
N ALA A 65 5.97 9.76 2.06
CA ALA A 65 6.01 11.12 1.54
C ALA A 65 7.03 11.95 2.33
N PRO A 66 7.51 13.07 1.79
CA PRO A 66 8.40 13.98 2.51
C PRO A 66 7.75 14.46 3.81
N ASN A 67 8.52 14.44 4.91
CA ASN A 67 8.10 14.96 6.22
C ASN A 67 6.80 14.33 6.78
N LYS A 68 6.45 13.12 6.32
CA LYS A 68 5.28 12.35 6.75
C LYS A 68 5.71 10.94 7.17
N PRO A 69 5.02 10.31 8.14
CA PRO A 69 5.33 8.95 8.54
C PRO A 69 5.13 7.97 7.39
N THR A 70 5.95 6.92 7.35
CA THR A 70 5.74 5.80 6.43
C THR A 70 4.74 4.82 7.05
N TYR A 71 3.72 4.44 6.28
CA TYR A 71 2.80 3.36 6.66
C TYR A 71 3.11 2.13 5.83
N LEU A 72 3.43 1.03 6.50
CA LEU A 72 3.59 -0.28 5.89
C LEU A 72 2.36 -1.12 6.23
N PHE A 73 1.63 -1.57 5.21
CA PHE A 73 0.54 -2.52 5.36
C PHE A 73 1.00 -3.88 4.82
N SER A 74 0.65 -4.94 5.54
CA SER A 74 1.04 -6.32 5.26
C SER A 74 -0.15 -7.25 5.49
N LYS A 75 -0.10 -8.48 4.97
CA LYS A 75 -1.25 -9.41 4.92
C LYS A 75 -2.45 -8.84 4.17
N LEU A 76 -2.18 -8.03 3.14
CA LEU A 76 -3.23 -7.41 2.35
C LEU A 76 -3.91 -8.44 1.44
N PRO A 77 -5.25 -8.55 1.48
CA PRO A 77 -6.01 -9.20 0.42
C PRO A 77 -5.81 -8.46 -0.91
N THR A 78 -5.71 -9.19 -2.02
CA THR A 78 -5.59 -8.61 -3.38
C THR A 78 -6.76 -7.71 -3.76
N LYS A 79 -7.94 -7.90 -3.14
CA LYS A 79 -9.13 -7.05 -3.29
C LYS A 79 -9.10 -5.70 -2.55
N SER A 80 -7.99 -5.36 -1.89
CA SER A 80 -7.89 -4.13 -1.06
C SER A 80 -7.57 -2.86 -1.86
N ALA A 81 -7.56 -2.91 -3.20
CA ALA A 81 -7.10 -1.82 -4.05
C ALA A 81 -7.89 -0.52 -3.83
N SER A 82 -9.24 -0.58 -3.80
CA SER A 82 -10.09 0.58 -3.55
C SER A 82 -9.82 1.20 -2.16
N ASN A 83 -9.64 0.37 -1.13
CA ASN A 83 -9.31 0.83 0.21
C ASN A 83 -7.93 1.49 0.28
N LEU A 84 -6.94 0.97 -0.45
CA LEU A 84 -5.61 1.57 -0.53
C LEU A 84 -5.64 2.93 -1.22
N ILE A 85 -6.45 3.11 -2.26
CA ILE A 85 -6.68 4.41 -2.91
C ILE A 85 -7.38 5.38 -1.95
N GLU A 86 -8.43 4.94 -1.26
CA GLU A 86 -9.12 5.77 -0.26
C GLU A 86 -8.17 6.22 0.87
N PHE A 87 -7.30 5.31 1.34
CA PHE A 87 -6.26 5.66 2.30
C PHE A 87 -5.23 6.63 1.71
N ALA A 88 -4.85 6.44 0.45
CA ALA A 88 -3.93 7.33 -0.27
C ALA A 88 -4.45 8.77 -0.26
N GLU A 89 -5.73 8.98 -0.60
CA GLU A 89 -6.36 10.30 -0.60
C GLU A 89 -6.29 10.97 0.78
N LYS A 90 -6.63 10.25 1.84
CA LYS A 90 -6.52 10.79 3.21
C LYS A 90 -5.08 11.11 3.58
N TYR A 91 -4.14 10.25 3.19
CA TYR A 91 -2.71 10.42 3.45
C TYR A 91 -2.11 11.62 2.69
N THR A 92 -2.48 11.82 1.43
CA THR A 92 -2.04 12.96 0.62
C THR A 92 -2.61 14.28 1.16
N GLN A 93 -3.92 14.32 1.45
CA GLN A 93 -4.61 15.49 2.01
C GLN A 93 -4.13 15.89 3.42
N SER A 94 -3.70 14.93 4.24
CA SER A 94 -3.18 15.21 5.58
C SER A 94 -1.83 15.93 5.51
N LYS A 95 -1.76 17.17 6.01
CA LYS A 95 -0.51 17.96 6.08
C LYS A 95 0.62 17.23 6.83
N THR A 96 0.27 16.47 7.87
CA THR A 96 1.25 15.73 8.69
C THR A 96 1.44 14.28 8.25
N GLY A 97 0.59 13.80 7.32
CA GLY A 97 0.51 12.39 6.95
C GLY A 97 -0.08 11.48 8.02
N ASN A 98 -0.39 11.98 9.21
CA ASN A 98 -1.11 11.16 10.18
C ASN A 98 -2.57 11.03 9.72
N VAL A 99 -2.98 9.79 9.48
CA VAL A 99 -4.39 9.42 9.26
C VAL A 99 -4.91 8.83 10.57
N SER A 100 -6.05 9.32 11.06
CA SER A 100 -6.66 8.78 12.27
C SER A 100 -7.18 7.37 12.01
N TYR A 101 -6.96 6.44 12.94
CA TYR A 101 -7.43 5.05 12.82
C TYR A 101 -8.94 4.96 12.56
N LYS A 102 -9.74 5.89 13.11
CA LYS A 102 -11.19 5.97 12.86
C LYS A 102 -11.52 6.17 11.37
N GLN A 103 -10.67 6.91 10.66
CA GLN A 103 -10.80 7.23 9.24
C GLN A 103 -10.20 6.16 8.33
N PHE A 104 -9.63 5.08 8.89
CA PHE A 104 -9.13 4.01 8.04
C PHE A 104 -10.31 3.31 7.35
N PRO A 105 -10.14 2.95 6.06
CA PRO A 105 -11.07 2.04 5.41
C PRO A 105 -11.18 0.73 6.20
N GLU A 106 -12.36 0.13 6.25
CA GLU A 106 -12.65 -1.02 7.12
C GLU A 106 -11.68 -2.19 6.91
N GLN A 107 -11.44 -2.58 5.65
CA GLN A 107 -10.52 -3.66 5.31
C GLN A 107 -9.09 -3.39 5.82
N LEU A 108 -8.64 -2.14 5.86
CA LEU A 108 -7.29 -1.78 6.32
C LEU A 108 -7.17 -1.71 7.85
N LYS A 109 -8.30 -1.74 8.59
CA LYS A 109 -8.29 -1.87 10.05
C LYS A 109 -7.96 -3.29 10.51
N GLU A 110 -8.20 -4.28 9.65
CA GLU A 110 -8.03 -5.70 9.99
C GLU A 110 -6.66 -6.27 9.59
N VAL A 111 -5.90 -5.55 8.77
CA VAL A 111 -4.58 -5.99 8.29
C VAL A 111 -3.45 -5.49 9.18
N ALA A 112 -2.31 -6.18 9.13
CA ALA A 112 -1.16 -5.82 9.94
C ALA A 112 -0.52 -4.52 9.43
N ILE A 113 -0.31 -3.57 10.34
CA ILE A 113 0.22 -2.23 10.04
C ILE A 113 1.42 -1.87 10.90
N SER A 114 2.41 -1.23 10.27
CA SER A 114 3.49 -0.53 10.96
C SER A 114 3.52 0.94 10.52
N LYS A 115 3.65 1.86 11.47
CA LYS A 115 3.84 3.29 11.21
C LYS A 115 5.22 3.71 11.67
N VAL A 116 6.10 4.02 10.73
CA VAL A 116 7.45 4.50 11.00
C VAL A 116 7.44 6.03 10.97
N PRO A 117 7.83 6.72 12.05
CA PRO A 117 7.92 8.18 12.03
C PRO A 117 8.96 8.65 11.00
N TYR A 118 8.75 9.83 10.42
CA TYR A 118 9.81 10.45 9.63
C TYR A 118 10.94 10.90 10.54
N MET A 119 12.17 10.83 10.04
CA MET A 119 13.32 11.43 10.74
C MET A 119 13.19 12.95 10.65
N ARG A 120 13.29 13.60 11.82
CA ARG A 120 13.26 15.06 11.94
C ARG A 120 14.58 15.67 11.48
#